data_AF-K1T9P6-F1
#
_entry.id   AF-K1T9P6-F1
#
_cell.length_a   1.000
_cell.length_b   1.000
_cell.length_c   1.000
_cell.angle_alpha   90.00
_cell.angle_beta   90.00
_cell.angle_gamma   90.00
#
_symmetry.space_group_name_H-M   'P 1'
#
loop_
_entity.id
_entity.type
_entity.pdbx_description
1 polymer ?
#
loop_
_entity_poly.entity_id
_entity_poly.type
_entity_poly.pdbx_seq_one_letter_code
_entity_poly.pdbx_strand_id
1 'polypeptide(L)'
;MLLNLDGGDCEVDTGIGFFDHMLTAFSVHGGFGLKLTCRGDLNVDCHHTIEDVGIALGKAFSEALGDKGGIMRYGSFLYRWTRPWGFAPQISAA
;
A
#
# COMPACT_ATOMS: atom_id res chain seq x y z
N MET A 1 -4.31 3.57 13.90
CA MET A 1 -4.44 2.82 12.63
C MET A 1 -5.43 1.69 12.87
N LEU A 2 -6.30 1.42 11.91
CA LEU A 2 -7.19 0.25 11.87
C LEU A 2 -6.94 -0.48 10.56
N LEU A 3 -6.78 -1.80 10.64
CA LEU A 3 -6.56 -2.70 9.49
C LEU A 3 -7.59 -3.83 9.56
N ASN A 4 -8.29 -4.10 8.46
CA ASN A 4 -9.19 -5.23 8.33
C ASN A 4 -8.85 -6.03 7.06
N LEU A 5 -8.39 -7.26 7.23
CA LEU A 5 -7.94 -8.11 6.12
C LEU A 5 -9.09 -8.61 5.24
N ASP A 6 -10.31 -8.67 5.77
CA ASP A 6 -11.50 -9.17 5.08
C ASP A 6 -12.24 -8.04 4.32
N GLY A 7 -11.55 -6.92 4.03
CA GLY A 7 -12.08 -5.76 3.33
C GLY A 7 -12.48 -4.59 4.24
N GLY A 8 -13.14 -3.58 3.65
CA GLY A 8 -13.63 -2.39 4.36
C GLY A 8 -13.22 -1.08 3.71
N ASP A 9 -13.49 0.03 4.40
CA ASP A 9 -13.19 1.38 3.92
C ASP A 9 -11.69 1.70 3.97
N CYS A 10 -11.26 2.59 3.07
CA CYS A 10 -9.91 3.12 3.02
C CYS A 10 -9.91 4.63 3.29
N GLU A 11 -9.23 5.05 4.36
CA GLU A 11 -9.03 6.45 4.75
C GLU A 11 -7.57 6.63 5.18
N VAL A 12 -6.77 7.34 4.39
CA VAL A 12 -5.34 7.52 4.67
C VAL A 12 -4.99 9.01 4.67
N ASP A 13 -4.34 9.46 5.74
CA ASP A 13 -3.84 10.82 5.92
C ASP A 13 -2.51 10.78 6.69
N THR A 14 -1.40 10.73 5.96
CA THR A 14 -0.03 10.83 6.52
C THR A 14 0.54 12.24 6.45
N GLY A 15 -0.11 13.14 5.71
CA GLY A 15 0.43 14.44 5.34
C GLY A 15 1.37 14.40 4.11
N ILE A 16 1.63 13.23 3.53
CA ILE A 16 2.47 13.05 2.34
C ILE A 16 1.61 12.49 1.20
N GLY A 17 1.14 13.36 0.30
CA GLY A 17 0.13 12.99 -0.70
C GLY A 17 0.50 11.81 -1.61
N PHE A 18 1.77 11.67 -2.01
CA PHE A 18 2.19 10.52 -2.81
C PHE A 18 2.15 9.21 -2.00
N PHE A 19 2.53 9.26 -0.73
CA PHE A 19 2.51 8.09 0.13
C PHE A 19 1.08 7.67 0.47
N ASP A 20 0.19 8.65 0.72
CA ASP A 20 -1.24 8.41 0.88
C ASP A 20 -1.84 7.70 -0.35
N HIS A 21 -1.46 8.16 -1.55
CA HIS A 21 -1.86 7.51 -2.80
C HIS A 21 -1.35 6.06 -2.90
N MET A 22 -0.09 5.80 -2.55
CA MET A 22 0.48 4.44 -2.54
C MET A 22 -0.23 3.52 -1.54
N LEU A 23 -0.51 4.00 -0.32
CA LEU A 23 -1.22 3.22 0.70
C LEU A 23 -2.67 2.96 0.31
N THR A 24 -3.33 3.93 -0.33
CA THR A 24 -4.68 3.76 -0.89
C THR A 24 -4.67 2.68 -1.97
N ALA A 25 -3.74 2.75 -2.92
CA ALA A 25 -3.59 1.72 -3.96
C ALA A 25 -3.28 0.35 -3.36
N PHE A 26 -2.45 0.29 -2.32
CA PHE A 26 -2.12 -0.94 -1.60
C PHE A 26 -3.36 -1.57 -0.95
N SER A 27 -4.20 -0.77 -0.29
CA SER A 27 -5.47 -1.20 0.31
C SER A 27 -6.47 -1.68 -0.74
N VAL A 28 -6.66 -0.92 -1.83
CA VAL A 28 -7.60 -1.28 -2.90
C VAL A 28 -7.18 -2.56 -3.61
N HIS A 29 -5.90 -2.69 -4.00
CA HIS A 29 -5.42 -3.88 -4.72
C HIS A 29 -5.18 -5.09 -3.83
N GLY A 30 -4.92 -4.88 -2.54
CA GLY A 30 -4.81 -5.95 -1.55
C GLY A 30 -6.16 -6.43 -1.03
N GLY A 31 -7.26 -5.70 -1.28
CA GLY A 31 -8.61 -6.07 -0.87
C GLY A 31 -8.86 -5.95 0.64
N PHE A 32 -8.09 -5.14 1.36
CA PHE A 32 -8.22 -4.93 2.80
C PHE A 32 -8.63 -3.49 3.13
N GLY A 33 -9.35 -3.28 4.23
CA GLY A 33 -9.69 -1.96 4.75
C GLY A 33 -8.54 -1.36 5.55
N LEU A 34 -8.26 -0.07 5.34
CA LEU A 34 -7.16 0.64 6.01
C LEU A 34 -7.60 2.04 6.44
N LYS A 35 -7.63 2.29 7.75
CA LYS A 35 -7.75 3.65 8.30
C LYS A 35 -6.47 4.06 9.00
N LEU A 36 -5.82 5.10 8.49
CA LEU A 36 -4.51 5.53 8.92
C LEU A 36 -4.43 7.04 8.99
N THR A 37 -4.07 7.55 10.17
CA THR A 37 -3.68 8.94 10.35
C THR A 37 -2.30 8.98 10.98
N CYS A 38 -1.39 9.77 10.41
CA CYS A 38 -0.07 10.02 10.96
C CYS A 38 0.22 11.52 11.00
N ARG A 39 0.92 11.95 12.06
CA ARG A 39 1.41 13.31 12.24
C ARG A 39 2.88 13.21 12.62
N GLY A 40 3.74 13.27 11.62
CA GLY A 40 5.18 13.24 11.80
C GLY A 40 5.84 14.60 11.65
N ASP A 41 7.16 14.61 11.70
CA ASP A 41 8.06 15.76 11.66
C ASP A 41 8.42 16.18 10.22
N LEU A 42 7.39 16.42 9.40
CA LEU A 42 7.53 16.76 7.97
C LEU A 42 8.33 18.05 7.67
N ASN A 43 8.65 18.84 8.70
CA ASN A 43 9.52 20.01 8.58
C ASN A 43 11.01 19.64 8.43
N VAL A 44 11.39 18.42 8.81
CA VAL A 44 12.75 17.87 8.62
C VAL A 44 12.80 17.20 7.25
N ASP A 45 12.11 16.07 7.12
CA ASP A 45 11.84 15.38 5.87
C ASP A 45 10.66 14.39 6.02
N CYS A 46 10.41 13.57 5.00
CA CYS A 46 9.36 12.55 5.03
C CYS A 46 9.83 11.17 5.53
N HIS A 47 11.13 10.97 5.80
CA HIS A 47 11.72 9.66 6.04
C HIS A 47 11.11 9.00 7.27
N HIS A 48 11.12 9.71 8.41
CA HIS A 48 10.62 9.17 9.68
C HIS A 48 9.13 8.84 9.60
N THR A 49 8.33 9.73 8.98
CA THR A 49 6.88 9.52 8.83
C THR A 49 6.59 8.26 8.01
N ILE A 50 7.33 8.03 6.92
CA ILE A 50 7.16 6.84 6.08
C ILE A 50 7.62 5.58 6.83
N GLU A 51 8.77 5.65 7.51
CA GLU A 51 9.32 4.53 8.29
C GLU A 51 8.38 4.11 9.42
N ASP A 52 7.93 5.06 10.25
CA ASP A 52 7.05 4.81 11.38
C ASP A 52 5.71 4.22 10.95
N VAL A 53 5.15 4.75 9.86
CA VAL A 53 3.94 4.19 9.25
C VAL A 53 4.19 2.76 8.77
N GLY A 54 5.33 2.48 8.13
CA GLY A 54 5.71 1.14 7.71
C GLY A 54 5.82 0.15 8.88
N ILE A 55 6.45 0.57 9.98
CA ILE A 55 6.58 -0.24 11.20
C ILE A 55 5.21 -0.51 11.82
N ALA A 56 4.37 0.52 11.94
CA ALA A 56 3.02 0.38 12.50
C ALA A 56 2.14 -0.53 11.62
N LEU A 57 2.23 -0.40 10.31
CA LEU A 57 1.51 -1.23 9.35
C LEU A 57 1.94 -2.70 9.46
N GLY A 58 3.25 -2.96 9.51
CA GLY A 58 3.78 -4.32 9.67
C GLY A 58 3.31 -4.99 10.97
N LYS A 59 3.27 -4.22 12.08
CA LYS A 59 2.71 -4.70 13.35
C LYS A 59 1.22 -5.02 13.21
N ALA A 60 0.43 -4.12 12.63
CA ALA A 60 -1.00 -4.33 12.42
C ALA A 60 -1.28 -5.58 11.56
N PHE A 61 -0.52 -5.82 10.50
CA PHE A 61 -0.63 -7.05 9.70
C PHE A 61 -0.27 -8.29 10.50
N SER A 62 0.81 -8.25 11.29
CA SER A 62 1.21 -9.39 12.11
C SER A 62 0.17 -9.73 13.17
N GLU A 63 -0.47 -8.72 13.76
CA GLU A 63 -1.56 -8.88 14.72
C GLU A 63 -2.82 -9.43 14.03
N ALA A 64 -3.21 -8.86 12.88
CA ALA A 64 -4.40 -9.29 12.15
C ALA A 64 -4.28 -10.72 11.59
N LEU A 65 -3.08 -11.18 11.25
CA LEU A 65 -2.84 -12.54 10.77
C LEU A 65 -2.84 -13.61 11.89
N GLY A 66 -2.78 -13.21 13.16
CA GLY A 66 -2.83 -14.13 14.30
C GLY A 66 -1.79 -15.25 14.25
N ASP A 67 -2.24 -16.49 14.36
CA ASP A 67 -1.41 -17.70 14.35
C ASP A 67 -0.91 -18.11 12.95
N LYS A 68 -1.37 -17.42 11.90
CA LYS A 68 -1.06 -17.70 10.48
C LYS A 68 -1.45 -19.12 10.07
N GLY A 69 -2.44 -19.71 10.75
CA GLY A 69 -3.05 -20.99 10.42
C GLY A 69 -4.11 -20.85 9.33
N GLY A 70 -4.25 -21.86 8.47
CA GLY A 70 -5.33 -21.93 7.47
C GLY A 70 -5.24 -20.92 6.31
N ILE A 71 -4.26 -20.02 6.28
CA ILE A 71 -4.07 -19.06 5.19
C ILE A 71 -3.33 -19.69 3.99
N MET A 72 -3.58 -19.16 2.80
CA MET A 72 -2.68 -19.36 1.67
C MET A 72 -1.37 -18.60 1.92
N ARG A 73 -0.40 -19.31 2.48
CA ARG A 73 0.87 -18.73 2.95
C ARG A 73 1.72 -18.09 1.84
N TYR A 74 1.57 -18.56 0.61
CA TYR A 74 2.31 -18.07 -0.53
C TYR A 74 1.34 -17.47 -1.55
N GLY A 75 1.65 -16.27 -2.01
CA GLY A 75 0.92 -15.57 -3.06
C GLY A 75 1.91 -14.81 -3.94
N SER A 76 1.62 -14.74 -5.23
CA SER A 76 2.39 -13.94 -6.19
C SER A 76 1.44 -13.28 -7.18
N PHE A 77 1.80 -12.08 -7.61
CA PHE A 77 1.08 -11.36 -8.65
C PHE A 77 2.07 -10.54 -9.48
N LEU A 78 1.72 -10.30 -10.74
CA LEU A 78 2.47 -9.40 -11.62
C LEU A 78 1.59 -8.19 -11.91
N TYR A 79 2.02 -7.02 -11.43
CA TYR A 79 1.38 -5.77 -11.76
C TYR A 79 2.12 -5.10 -12.92
N ARG A 80 1.48 -5.07 -14.09
CA ARG A 80 2.03 -4.36 -15.25
C ARG A 80 1.57 -2.90 -15.18
N TRP A 81 2.44 -2.04 -14.67
CA TRP A 81 2.30 -0.60 -14.89
C TRP A 81 2.69 -0.26 -16.34
N THR A 82 2.22 0.89 -16.86
CA THR A 82 2.37 1.28 -18.26
C THR A 82 3.78 1.04 -18.82
N ARG A 83 3.85 0.72 -20.12
CA ARG A 83 5.02 0.28 -20.91
C ARG A 83 6.40 0.56 -20.29
N PRO A 84 7.33 -0.43 -20.25
CA PRO A 84 8.73 -0.11 -20.03
C PRO A 84 9.14 0.89 -21.12
N TRP A 85 9.73 2.01 -20.72
CA TRP A 85 10.37 2.95 -21.63
C TRP A 85 11.27 2.15 -22.59
N GLY A 86 10.88 2.02 -23.87
CA GLY A 86 11.64 1.25 -24.85
C GLY A 86 10.90 0.46 -25.93
N PHE A 87 9.56 0.55 -26.06
CA PHE A 87 8.88 -0.06 -27.22
C PHE A 87 7.92 0.93 -27.90
N ALA A 88 8.42 1.58 -28.95
CA ALA A 88 7.59 2.19 -29.99
C ALA A 88 7.17 1.07 -30.96
N PRO A 89 5.89 0.67 -31.02
CA PRO A 89 5.37 -0.12 -32.12
C PRO A 89 5.19 0.86 -33.26
N GLN A 90 5.83 0.53 -34.38
CA GLN A 90 5.66 1.22 -35.64
C GLN A 90 4.18 1.48 -35.91
N ILE A 91 3.93 2.65 -36.48
CA ILE A 91 2.69 2.99 -37.17
C ILE A 91 2.38 1.84 -38.14
N SER A 92 1.29 1.13 -37.88
CA SER A 92 0.56 0.34 -38.86
C SER A 92 -0.91 0.63 -38.62
N ALA A 93 -1.31 1.87 -38.93
CA ALA A 93 -2.68 2.13 -39.34
C ALA A 93 -2.86 1.56 -40.76
N ALA A 94 -4.09 1.12 -41.01
CA ALA A 94 -4.63 0.61 -42.27
C ALA A 94 -4.16 1.32 -43.54
#